data_AF-A0A953FDW0-F1
#
_entry.id   AF-A0A953FDW0-F1
#
_cell.length_a   1.000
_cell.length_b   1.000
_cell.length_c   1.000
_cell.angle_alpha   90.00
_cell.angle_beta   90.00
_cell.angle_gamma   90.00
#
_symmetry.space_group_name_H-M   'P 1'
#
loop_
_entity.id
_entity.type
_entity.pdbx_description
1 polymer ?
#
loop_
_entity_poly.entity_id
_entity_poly.type
_entity_poly.pdbx_seq_one_letter_code
_entity_poly.pdbx_strand_id
1 'polypeptide(L)'
;MSVRFRVMVSCFVLCTVQAMTQVPFIENRGQWPSQQQYRAHFPGAEVILLKNGMDYILHQGMRTKGTTAHREIAPHGNSQIRATGVGMRLDNACPSGVAGEHVLPTTYNYMIGSDPSRWGIASSAFTRVHLQEPWPHISMVAYGNGSVLEYDWSVGEGGDPSVIRWHYEGAGASIDEDGNIRISTGLGEIVEGRPIAYQFIRGRRVNVNVGFYQWDHQFGFVFPDGYDSCEELIVDPMLIFSAYSGSTFDNWGNSATYDNRGNTYSAGITTPDLGGFSYPVTNGSVQTLYQGGDWDIGIMKFDSAGSQLLYATYLGGNGTEVPQSLVVNTTGDLVVLGTTGSDNFPVTSGRKFEGGEDVEPIQGIRYLGGTDLFVARLSADGTRLVAGTYLGGSRNDGINFIEGSMFTSFHTES
;
A
#
# COMPACT_ATOMS: atom_id res chain seq x y z
N MET A 1 -12.12 37.94 57.11
CA MET A 1 -11.31 38.13 55.88
C MET A 1 -10.87 36.74 55.42
N SER A 2 -11.67 36.06 54.59
CA SER A 2 -11.39 34.69 54.12
C SER A 2 -11.07 34.71 52.63
N VAL A 3 -9.81 34.51 52.27
CA VAL A 3 -9.35 34.46 50.88
C VAL A 3 -9.59 33.04 50.35
N ARG A 4 -10.45 32.91 49.33
CA ARG A 4 -10.66 31.65 48.61
C ARG A 4 -9.74 31.63 47.38
N PHE A 5 -8.78 30.72 47.36
CA PHE A 5 -8.00 30.39 46.16
C PHE A 5 -8.87 29.62 45.17
N ARG A 6 -9.05 30.16 43.96
CA ARG A 6 -9.61 29.41 42.82
C ARG A 6 -8.46 28.83 42.02
N VAL A 7 -8.33 27.51 42.01
CA VAL A 7 -7.44 26.79 41.11
C VAL A 7 -8.10 26.74 39.74
N MET A 8 -7.50 27.40 38.76
CA MET A 8 -7.91 27.37 37.36
C MET A 8 -7.25 26.15 36.70
N VAL A 9 -8.02 25.07 36.51
CA VAL A 9 -7.57 23.90 35.75
C VAL A 9 -7.70 24.25 34.27
N SER A 10 -6.55 24.50 33.63
CA SER A 10 -6.47 24.69 32.18
C SER A 10 -6.52 23.33 31.50
N CYS A 11 -7.64 23.00 30.86
CA CYS A 11 -7.75 21.84 29.98
C CYS A 11 -6.92 22.09 28.71
N PHE A 12 -5.71 21.55 28.67
CA PHE A 12 -5.02 21.35 27.40
C PHE A 12 -5.68 20.18 26.68
N VAL A 13 -6.53 20.49 25.69
CA VAL A 13 -6.90 19.51 24.67
C VAL A 13 -5.65 19.28 23.82
N LEU A 14 -4.91 18.22 24.13
CA LEU A 14 -3.92 17.68 23.21
C LEU A 14 -4.68 17.13 22.01
N CYS A 15 -4.81 17.96 20.98
CA CYS A 15 -5.15 17.52 19.64
C CYS A 15 -3.91 16.78 19.12
N THR A 16 -3.86 15.46 19.34
CA THR A 16 -2.87 14.61 18.69
C THR A 16 -3.23 14.57 17.21
N VAL A 17 -2.58 15.42 16.42
CA VAL A 17 -2.51 15.22 14.98
C VAL A 17 -1.75 13.91 14.79
N GLN A 18 -2.48 12.84 14.48
CA GLN A 18 -1.86 11.66 13.90
C GLN A 18 -1.25 12.12 12.58
N ALA A 19 0.06 12.35 12.57
CA ALA A 19 0.79 12.55 11.34
C ALA A 19 0.69 11.23 10.56
N MET A 20 -0.21 11.18 9.58
CA MET A 20 -0.11 10.19 8.53
C MET A 20 1.29 10.37 7.93
N THR A 21 2.10 9.32 7.92
CA THR A 21 3.42 9.35 7.27
C THR A 21 3.21 9.59 5.79
N GLN A 22 3.37 10.84 5.37
CA GLN A 22 3.30 11.25 3.99
C GLN A 22 4.56 10.79 3.26
N VAL A 23 4.42 10.25 2.05
CA VAL A 23 5.57 9.78 1.26
C VAL A 23 6.50 10.96 0.97
N PRO A 24 7.78 10.89 1.37
CA PRO A 24 8.73 11.98 1.17
C PRO A 24 9.23 12.03 -0.27
N PHE A 25 9.24 13.22 -0.86
CA PHE A 25 9.96 13.51 -2.10
C PHE A 25 11.33 14.06 -1.76
N ILE A 26 12.37 13.29 -2.10
CA ILE A 26 13.74 13.58 -1.73
C ILE A 26 14.42 14.29 -2.90
N GLU A 27 15.06 15.42 -2.63
CA GLU A 27 15.74 16.22 -3.65
C GLU A 27 17.02 15.54 -4.17
N ASN A 28 17.34 15.74 -5.44
CA ASN A 28 18.62 15.33 -6.00
C ASN A 28 19.71 16.38 -5.72
N ARG A 29 20.71 16.01 -4.91
CA ARG A 29 21.93 16.79 -4.63
C ARG A 29 23.17 16.24 -5.35
N GLY A 30 22.97 15.33 -6.32
CA GLY A 30 24.04 14.67 -7.09
C GLY A 30 24.04 13.16 -6.94
N GLN A 31 23.22 12.58 -6.06
CA GLN A 31 23.14 11.13 -5.87
C GLN A 31 22.51 10.37 -7.03
N TRP A 32 21.76 11.05 -7.90
CA TRP A 32 21.10 10.47 -9.07
C TRP A 32 21.44 11.26 -10.34
N PRO A 33 21.18 10.71 -11.55
CA PRO A 33 21.36 11.44 -12.80
C PRO A 33 20.68 12.82 -12.76
N SER A 34 21.34 13.83 -13.32
CA SER A 34 20.93 15.25 -13.20
C SER A 34 19.53 15.57 -13.76
N GLN A 35 18.98 14.69 -14.58
CA GLN A 35 17.60 14.78 -15.09
C GLN A 35 16.58 14.57 -13.96
N GLN A 36 16.89 13.72 -12.99
CA GLN A 36 16.05 13.44 -11.81
C GLN A 36 16.11 14.62 -10.85
N GLN A 37 14.99 15.29 -10.64
CA GLN A 37 14.91 16.45 -9.73
C GLN A 37 14.57 15.99 -8.32
N TYR A 38 13.56 15.12 -8.20
CA TYR A 38 13.13 14.51 -6.94
C TYR A 38 12.81 13.03 -7.15
N ARG A 39 12.85 12.26 -6.06
CA ARG A 39 12.47 10.85 -6.05
C ARG A 39 11.65 10.52 -4.80
N ALA A 40 10.62 9.70 -4.97
CA ALA A 40 9.74 9.26 -3.91
C ALA A 40 9.51 7.74 -4.01
N HIS A 41 9.47 7.08 -2.85
CA HIS A 41 9.21 5.65 -2.76
C HIS A 41 7.76 5.40 -2.36
N PHE A 42 6.99 4.84 -3.28
CA PHE A 42 5.64 4.36 -3.04
C PHE A 42 5.66 2.82 -2.98
N PRO A 43 4.72 2.18 -2.26
CA PRO A 43 4.65 0.72 -2.27
C PRO A 43 4.51 0.18 -3.70
N GLY A 44 5.45 -0.64 -4.14
CA GLY A 44 5.48 -1.23 -5.48
C GLY A 44 6.04 -0.33 -6.60
N ALA A 45 6.32 0.94 -6.33
CA ALA A 45 6.77 1.90 -7.34
C ALA A 45 7.78 2.93 -6.80
N GLU A 46 8.84 3.17 -7.57
CA GLU A 46 9.65 4.37 -7.41
C GLU A 46 9.14 5.43 -8.38
N VAL A 47 8.86 6.63 -7.86
CA VAL A 47 8.41 7.77 -8.64
C VAL A 47 9.55 8.78 -8.72
N ILE A 48 9.91 9.18 -9.94
CA ILE A 48 10.98 10.14 -10.21
C ILE A 48 10.39 11.33 -10.94
N LEU A 49 10.59 12.53 -10.37
CA LEU A 49 10.12 13.78 -10.95
C LEU A 49 11.23 14.36 -11.84
N LEU A 50 10.88 14.62 -13.09
CA LEU A 50 11.74 15.23 -14.09
C LEU A 50 11.22 16.63 -14.42
N LYS A 51 11.99 17.39 -15.21
CA LYS A 51 11.48 18.64 -15.78
C LYS A 51 10.41 18.36 -16.85
N ASN A 52 10.57 17.33 -17.65
CA ASN A 52 9.64 17.02 -18.75
C ASN A 52 8.60 15.94 -18.41
N GLY A 53 8.34 15.67 -17.12
CA GLY A 53 7.33 14.71 -16.68
C GLY A 53 7.76 13.86 -15.49
N MET A 54 7.34 12.60 -15.47
CA MET A 54 7.58 11.66 -14.37
C MET A 54 7.99 10.28 -14.89
N ASP A 55 8.85 9.58 -14.16
CA ASP A 55 9.09 8.15 -14.36
C ASP A 55 8.51 7.34 -13.22
N TYR A 56 7.85 6.25 -13.57
CA TYR A 56 7.40 5.19 -12.70
C TYR A 56 8.27 3.97 -12.93
N ILE A 57 9.03 3.55 -11.91
CA ILE A 57 9.73 2.27 -11.94
C ILE A 57 8.96 1.31 -11.06
N LEU A 58 8.19 0.43 -11.69
CA LEU A 58 7.50 -0.64 -10.98
C LEU A 58 8.48 -1.77 -10.74
N HIS A 59 8.46 -2.29 -9.52
CA HIS A 59 9.25 -3.45 -9.16
C HIS A 59 8.33 -4.63 -8.95
N GLN A 60 8.68 -5.78 -9.51
CA GLN A 60 8.12 -7.03 -9.05
C GLN A 60 8.58 -7.18 -7.59
N GLY A 61 7.65 -7.10 -6.64
CA GLY A 61 7.93 -7.53 -5.27
C GLY A 61 8.62 -8.89 -5.34
N MET A 62 9.66 -9.13 -4.53
CA MET A 62 10.44 -10.36 -4.62
C MET A 62 9.50 -11.56 -4.53
N ARG A 63 9.18 -12.16 -5.68
CA ARG A 63 8.91 -13.59 -5.75
C ARG A 63 10.26 -14.23 -5.52
N THR A 64 10.63 -14.45 -4.26
CA THR A 64 11.46 -15.61 -3.98
C THR A 64 10.70 -16.76 -4.60
N LYS A 65 11.18 -17.29 -5.73
CA LYS A 65 10.76 -18.62 -6.15
C LYS A 65 11.00 -19.47 -4.91
N GLY A 66 9.94 -20.00 -4.29
CA GLY A 66 10.11 -21.16 -3.44
C GLY A 66 10.83 -22.18 -4.30
N THR A 67 12.13 -22.35 -4.08
CA THR A 67 12.91 -23.38 -4.75
C THR A 67 12.49 -24.68 -4.09
N THR A 68 11.41 -25.27 -4.62
CA THR A 68 11.18 -26.70 -4.61
C THR A 68 12.36 -27.37 -5.33
N ALA A 69 13.45 -27.64 -4.60
CA ALA A 69 14.44 -28.69 -4.85
C ALA A 69 15.70 -28.46 -4.00
N HIS A 70 15.83 -29.17 -2.89
CA HIS A 70 17.16 -29.53 -2.39
C HIS A 70 17.59 -30.84 -3.03
N ARG A 71 18.06 -30.75 -4.28
CA ARG A 71 19.14 -31.62 -4.73
C ARG A 71 20.13 -30.77 -5.49
N GLU A 72 21.31 -30.65 -4.88
CA GLU A 72 22.48 -29.88 -5.30
C GLU A 72 22.37 -28.37 -5.09
N ILE A 73 23.32 -27.86 -4.30
CA ILE A 73 23.59 -26.43 -4.16
C ILE A 73 24.13 -25.96 -5.52
N ALA A 74 23.22 -25.50 -6.39
CA ALA A 74 23.61 -24.68 -7.51
C ALA A 74 24.11 -23.33 -6.96
N PRO A 75 25.22 -22.77 -7.49
CA PRO A 75 25.73 -21.48 -7.04
C PRO A 75 24.64 -20.42 -7.16
N HIS A 76 24.56 -19.49 -6.19
CA HIS A 76 23.59 -18.39 -6.14
C HIS A 76 23.37 -17.79 -7.53
N GLY A 77 22.31 -18.22 -8.20
CA GLY A 77 21.90 -17.64 -9.47
C GLY A 77 21.36 -16.25 -9.19
N ASN A 78 21.88 -15.24 -9.88
CA ASN A 78 21.36 -13.87 -9.88
C ASN A 78 19.82 -13.89 -9.96
N SER A 79 19.14 -13.69 -8.83
CA SER A 79 17.71 -13.46 -8.81
C SER A 79 17.48 -12.09 -9.43
N GLN A 80 17.10 -12.05 -10.70
CA GLN A 80 16.81 -10.81 -11.40
C GLN A 80 15.47 -10.27 -10.89
N ILE A 81 15.50 -9.15 -10.15
CA ILE A 81 14.31 -8.36 -9.87
C ILE A 81 13.83 -7.83 -11.23
N ARG A 82 12.63 -8.24 -11.64
CA ARG A 82 12.00 -7.64 -12.81
C ARG A 82 11.53 -6.26 -12.42
N ALA A 83 12.05 -5.25 -13.09
CA ALA A 83 11.54 -3.90 -13.03
C ALA A 83 11.00 -3.53 -14.41
N THR A 84 9.97 -2.69 -14.44
CA THR A 84 9.49 -2.07 -15.67
C THR A 84 9.41 -0.58 -15.45
N GLY A 85 9.89 0.19 -16.43
CA GLY A 85 9.86 1.64 -16.39
C GLY A 85 8.77 2.16 -17.31
N VAL A 86 7.97 3.09 -16.82
CA VAL A 86 7.02 3.86 -17.60
C VAL A 86 7.33 5.34 -17.43
N GLY A 87 7.49 6.06 -18.53
CA GLY A 87 7.73 7.50 -18.50
C GLY A 87 6.51 8.28 -18.94
N MET A 88 5.92 9.10 -18.07
CA MET A 88 4.98 10.15 -18.48
C MET A 88 5.80 11.34 -19.00
N ARG A 89 5.53 11.78 -20.23
CA ARG A 89 6.25 12.87 -20.89
C ARG A 89 5.30 13.99 -21.28
N LEU A 90 5.62 15.20 -20.86
CA LEU A 90 4.85 16.39 -21.17
C LEU A 90 5.25 16.94 -22.55
N ASP A 91 4.27 17.05 -23.44
CA ASP A 91 4.49 17.40 -24.84
C ASP A 91 4.61 18.91 -25.04
N ASN A 92 5.73 19.36 -25.58
CA ASN A 92 6.02 20.80 -25.79
C ASN A 92 6.03 21.63 -24.49
N ALA A 93 6.23 21.00 -23.34
CA ALA A 93 6.39 21.71 -22.07
C ALA A 93 7.80 22.33 -21.95
N CYS A 94 7.89 23.51 -21.34
CA CYS A 94 9.13 24.22 -21.05
C CYS A 94 9.10 24.78 -19.62
N PRO A 95 9.21 23.92 -18.60
CA PRO A 95 9.11 24.35 -17.20
C PRO A 95 10.22 25.33 -16.81
N SER A 96 9.86 26.33 -16.01
CA SER A 96 10.82 27.28 -15.44
C SER A 96 11.62 26.67 -14.28
N GLY A 97 11.06 25.67 -13.58
CA GLY A 97 11.72 25.03 -12.45
C GLY A 97 10.98 23.84 -11.88
N VAL A 98 11.64 23.14 -10.93
CA VAL A 98 11.02 22.13 -10.08
C VAL A 98 11.38 22.45 -8.63
N ALA A 99 10.38 22.62 -7.77
CA ALA A 99 10.58 23.10 -6.40
C ALA A 99 9.80 22.27 -5.38
N GLY A 100 10.47 21.82 -4.33
CA GLY A 100 9.83 21.18 -3.19
C GLY A 100 9.10 22.19 -2.30
N GLU A 101 7.95 21.81 -1.78
CA GLU A 101 7.16 22.57 -0.81
C GLU A 101 6.97 21.77 0.48
N HIS A 102 6.87 22.48 1.61
CA HIS A 102 6.73 21.93 2.96
C HIS A 102 7.83 20.91 3.28
N VAL A 103 9.02 21.46 3.58
CA VAL A 103 10.19 20.67 3.96
C VAL A 103 9.91 19.82 5.21
N LEU A 104 10.32 18.55 5.14
CA LEU A 104 10.29 17.62 6.25
C LEU A 104 11.56 17.80 7.11
N PRO A 105 11.47 17.62 8.43
CA PRO A 105 12.61 17.76 9.33
C PRO A 105 13.68 16.67 9.13
N THR A 106 13.31 15.56 8.50
CA THR A 106 14.22 14.43 8.23
C THR A 106 15.11 14.72 7.03
N THR A 107 16.41 14.44 7.18
CA THR A 107 17.38 14.52 6.09
C THR A 107 17.86 13.13 5.68
N TYR A 108 18.27 13.00 4.42
CA TYR A 108 18.67 11.73 3.82
C TYR A 108 20.12 11.80 3.34
N ASN A 109 20.87 10.72 3.55
CA ASN A 109 22.27 10.62 3.13
C ASN A 109 22.44 9.42 2.20
N TYR A 110 22.98 9.67 1.01
CA TYR A 110 23.24 8.67 -0.02
C TYR A 110 24.74 8.67 -0.32
N MET A 111 25.43 7.57 -0.01
CA MET A 111 26.85 7.38 -0.33
C MET A 111 26.98 6.30 -1.41
N ILE A 112 26.69 6.65 -2.67
CA ILE A 112 26.58 5.70 -3.78
C ILE A 112 27.94 5.52 -4.49
N GLY A 113 28.59 4.39 -4.21
CA GLY A 113 29.89 4.05 -4.80
C GLY A 113 31.04 4.91 -4.25
N SER A 114 32.22 4.77 -4.86
CA SER A 114 33.46 5.37 -4.38
C SER A 114 33.72 6.81 -4.84
N ASP A 115 32.83 7.40 -5.64
CA ASP A 115 32.94 8.77 -6.14
C ASP A 115 32.11 9.72 -5.25
N PRO A 116 32.74 10.59 -4.44
CA PRO A 116 32.04 11.50 -3.54
C PRO A 116 31.16 12.53 -4.24
N SER A 117 31.39 12.80 -5.55
CA SER A 117 30.53 13.71 -6.31
C SER A 117 29.13 13.14 -6.55
N ARG A 118 28.97 11.81 -6.37
CA ARG A 118 27.68 11.11 -6.44
C ARG A 118 27.07 10.86 -5.06
N TRP A 119 27.57 11.53 -4.03
CA TRP A 119 27.00 11.44 -2.69
C TRP A 119 26.01 12.57 -2.47
N GLY A 120 24.78 12.23 -2.10
CA GLY A 120 23.76 13.18 -1.69
C GLY A 120 23.74 13.26 -0.18
N ILE A 121 24.49 14.21 0.40
CA ILE A 121 24.57 14.40 1.85
C ILE A 121 23.56 15.46 2.28
N ALA A 122 22.83 15.16 3.36
CA ALA A 122 21.79 16.00 3.92
C ALA A 122 20.77 16.46 2.86
N SER A 123 20.32 15.53 2.01
CA SER A 123 19.23 15.78 1.07
C SER A 123 17.94 16.04 1.83
N SER A 124 17.31 17.18 1.53
CA SER A 124 16.02 17.56 2.10
C SER A 124 14.91 16.71 1.49
N ALA A 125 13.86 16.48 2.26
CA ALA A 125 12.64 15.86 1.78
C ALA A 125 11.47 16.84 1.89
N PHE A 126 10.51 16.68 1.00
CA PHE A 126 9.36 17.56 0.85
C PHE A 126 8.10 16.73 0.79
N THR A 127 6.97 17.30 1.22
CA THR A 127 5.67 16.61 1.11
C THR A 127 5.01 16.82 -0.24
N ARG A 128 5.41 17.88 -0.97
CA ARG A 128 4.92 18.23 -2.30
C ARG A 128 6.07 18.69 -3.18
N VAL A 129 5.93 18.49 -4.48
CA VAL A 129 6.87 18.99 -5.49
C VAL A 129 6.10 19.67 -6.61
N HIS A 130 6.47 20.91 -6.90
CA HIS A 130 5.89 21.73 -7.96
C HIS A 130 6.77 21.64 -9.20
N LEU A 131 6.19 21.23 -10.31
CA LEU A 131 6.71 21.50 -11.65
C LEU A 131 6.13 22.84 -12.11
N GLN A 132 6.99 23.86 -12.14
CA GLN A 132 6.58 25.26 -12.30
C GLN A 132 6.53 25.62 -13.79
N GLU A 133 5.40 26.16 -14.22
CA GLU A 133 5.16 26.68 -15.58
C GLU A 133 5.61 25.73 -16.72
N PRO A 134 5.29 24.42 -16.73
CA PRO A 134 5.47 23.59 -17.92
C PRO A 134 4.81 24.22 -19.16
N TRP A 135 3.71 24.95 -18.95
CA TRP A 135 3.13 25.89 -19.92
C TRP A 135 2.77 27.20 -19.20
N PRO A 136 2.60 28.32 -19.93
CA PRO A 136 2.28 29.61 -19.31
C PRO A 136 1.06 29.52 -18.39
N HIS A 137 1.22 29.99 -17.15
CA HIS A 137 0.18 30.00 -16.11
C HIS A 137 -0.31 28.62 -15.66
N ILE A 138 0.40 27.54 -15.97
CA ILE A 138 0.02 26.17 -15.58
C ILE A 138 1.12 25.58 -14.71
N SER A 139 0.79 24.98 -13.57
CA SER A 139 1.73 24.24 -12.73
C SER A 139 1.21 22.84 -12.44
N MET A 140 2.11 21.87 -12.26
CA MET A 140 1.76 20.53 -11.77
C MET A 140 2.30 20.35 -10.36
N VAL A 141 1.50 19.84 -9.44
CA VAL A 141 1.91 19.60 -8.06
C VAL A 141 1.78 18.12 -7.76
N ALA A 142 2.90 17.43 -7.55
CA ALA A 142 2.90 16.02 -7.16
C ALA A 142 3.05 15.88 -5.64
N TYR A 143 2.27 15.00 -5.03
CA TYR A 143 2.28 14.76 -3.59
C TYR A 143 1.80 13.35 -3.24
N GLY A 144 2.14 12.88 -2.03
CA GLY A 144 1.59 11.62 -1.51
C GLY A 144 0.31 11.86 -0.72
N ASN A 145 -0.73 11.08 -1.00
CA ASN A 145 -1.92 10.94 -0.16
C ASN A 145 -1.90 9.54 0.48
N GLY A 146 -1.39 9.46 1.72
CA GLY A 146 -1.03 8.18 2.33
C GLY A 146 0.05 7.49 1.50
N SER A 147 -0.26 6.31 0.96
CA SER A 147 0.62 5.51 0.09
C SER A 147 0.30 5.62 -1.40
N VAL A 148 -0.58 6.55 -1.80
CA VAL A 148 -1.00 6.77 -3.18
C VAL A 148 -0.33 8.04 -3.70
N LEU A 149 0.15 8.02 -4.94
CA LEU A 149 0.63 9.24 -5.60
C LEU A 149 -0.58 10.01 -6.13
N GLU A 150 -0.64 11.29 -5.82
CA GLU A 150 -1.59 12.22 -6.44
C GLU A 150 -0.80 13.34 -7.11
N TYR A 151 -1.40 13.91 -8.16
CA TYR A 151 -0.87 15.11 -8.77
C TYR A 151 -1.99 15.99 -9.31
N ASP A 152 -1.87 17.29 -9.06
CA ASP A 152 -2.85 18.27 -9.52
C ASP A 152 -2.26 19.13 -10.63
N TRP A 153 -3.07 19.49 -11.62
CA TRP A 153 -2.82 20.60 -12.51
C TRP A 153 -3.52 21.85 -11.99
N SER A 154 -2.76 22.88 -11.66
CA SER A 154 -3.27 24.23 -11.41
C SER A 154 -3.12 25.04 -12.68
N VAL A 155 -4.25 25.55 -13.17
CA VAL A 155 -4.33 26.46 -14.32
C VAL A 155 -4.76 27.81 -13.78
N GLY A 156 -3.78 28.70 -13.63
CA GLY A 156 -3.99 30.06 -13.16
C GLY A 156 -4.75 30.92 -14.18
N GLU A 157 -5.10 32.13 -13.77
CA GLU A 157 -5.79 33.11 -14.61
C GLU A 157 -5.06 33.30 -15.95
N GLY A 158 -5.80 33.15 -17.05
CA GLY A 158 -5.25 33.28 -18.42
C GLY A 158 -4.52 32.04 -18.95
N GLY A 159 -4.39 30.97 -18.16
CA GLY A 159 -3.86 29.68 -18.62
C GLY A 159 -4.83 28.94 -19.55
N ASP A 160 -4.27 28.25 -20.55
CA ASP A 160 -5.05 27.44 -21.50
C ASP A 160 -4.84 25.94 -21.21
N PRO A 161 -5.78 25.24 -20.57
CA PRO A 161 -5.65 23.83 -20.23
C PRO A 161 -5.60 22.91 -21.45
N SER A 162 -5.99 23.37 -22.65
CA SER A 162 -5.97 22.55 -23.87
C SER A 162 -4.55 22.24 -24.39
N VAL A 163 -3.55 22.97 -23.88
CA VAL A 163 -2.14 22.72 -24.16
C VAL A 163 -1.55 21.62 -23.28
N ILE A 164 -2.22 21.25 -22.18
CA ILE A 164 -1.77 20.17 -21.30
C ILE A 164 -1.89 18.87 -22.07
N ARG A 165 -0.74 18.34 -22.49
CA ARG A 165 -0.64 17.10 -23.26
C ARG A 165 0.51 16.26 -22.76
N TRP A 166 0.27 14.97 -22.68
CA TRP A 166 1.32 14.00 -22.35
C TRP A 166 1.15 12.69 -23.09
N HIS A 167 2.22 11.92 -23.16
CA HIS A 167 2.19 10.54 -23.60
C HIS A 167 2.99 9.65 -22.64
N TYR A 168 2.77 8.34 -22.74
CA TYR A 168 3.54 7.35 -21.99
C TYR A 168 4.58 6.69 -22.88
N GLU A 169 5.81 6.63 -22.38
CA GLU A 169 6.91 5.85 -22.94
C GLU A 169 7.05 4.55 -22.14
N GLY A 170 7.40 3.45 -22.82
CA GLY A 170 7.67 2.15 -22.18
C GLY A 170 6.43 1.30 -21.86
N ALA A 171 5.22 1.82 -22.07
CA ALA A 171 3.96 1.09 -21.91
C ALA A 171 2.90 1.59 -22.90
N GLY A 172 1.93 0.71 -23.22
CA GLY A 172 0.72 1.12 -23.93
C GLY A 172 -0.31 1.68 -22.97
N ALA A 173 -1.06 2.70 -23.38
CA ALA A 173 -2.09 3.31 -22.56
C ALA A 173 -3.37 3.60 -23.36
N SER A 174 -4.53 3.48 -22.70
CA SER A 174 -5.83 3.79 -23.29
C SER A 174 -6.85 4.23 -22.24
N ILE A 175 -7.83 5.04 -22.64
CA ILE A 175 -8.99 5.37 -21.78
C ILE A 175 -9.99 4.20 -21.80
N ASP A 176 -10.43 3.74 -20.61
CA ASP A 176 -11.45 2.70 -20.46
C ASP A 176 -12.89 3.25 -20.43
N GLU A 177 -13.89 2.36 -20.37
CA GLU A 177 -15.32 2.73 -20.37
C GLU A 177 -15.74 3.55 -19.14
N ASP A 178 -14.98 3.47 -18.04
CA ASP A 178 -15.20 4.22 -16.81
C ASP A 178 -14.53 5.61 -16.83
N GLY A 179 -13.78 5.90 -17.90
CA GLY A 179 -13.07 7.17 -18.10
C GLY A 179 -11.70 7.23 -17.41
N ASN A 180 -11.12 6.09 -17.03
CA ASN A 180 -9.76 6.02 -16.46
C ASN A 180 -8.73 5.79 -17.57
N ILE A 181 -7.50 6.28 -17.42
CA ILE A 181 -6.39 5.84 -18.27
C ILE A 181 -5.79 4.57 -17.67
N ARG A 182 -5.78 3.48 -18.45
CA ARG A 182 -5.08 2.25 -18.10
C ARG A 182 -3.77 2.16 -18.84
N ILE A 183 -2.68 1.98 -18.11
CA ILE A 183 -1.32 1.87 -18.62
C ILE A 183 -0.87 0.43 -18.40
N SER A 184 -0.79 -0.34 -19.47
CA SER A 184 -0.45 -1.76 -19.42
C SER A 184 1.06 -1.95 -19.41
N THR A 185 1.58 -2.58 -18.35
CA THR A 185 3.00 -2.84 -18.17
C THR A 185 3.30 -4.34 -18.09
N GLY A 186 4.57 -4.73 -18.19
CA GLY A 186 4.98 -6.13 -18.01
C GLY A 186 4.78 -6.69 -16.60
N LEU A 187 4.41 -5.85 -15.61
CA LEU A 187 4.27 -6.22 -14.20
C LEU A 187 2.86 -6.02 -13.63
N GLY A 188 1.92 -5.52 -14.43
CA GLY A 188 0.57 -5.16 -14.01
C GLY A 188 0.09 -3.88 -14.70
N GLU A 189 -1.02 -3.33 -14.22
CA GLU A 189 -1.57 -2.09 -14.76
C GLU A 189 -1.30 -0.93 -13.79
N ILE A 190 -1.00 0.24 -14.33
CA ILE A 190 -1.13 1.51 -13.62
C ILE A 190 -2.45 2.12 -14.09
N VAL A 191 -3.26 2.63 -13.16
CA VAL A 191 -4.56 3.21 -13.45
C VAL A 191 -4.56 4.67 -13.01
N GLU A 192 -4.74 5.60 -13.94
CA GLU A 192 -5.10 6.97 -13.61
C GLU A 192 -6.62 7.10 -13.63
N GLY A 193 -7.19 7.32 -12.45
CA GLY A 193 -8.61 7.52 -12.26
C GLY A 193 -9.11 8.73 -13.05
N ARG A 194 -10.35 8.65 -13.52
CA ARG A 194 -11.02 9.76 -14.18
C ARG A 194 -10.80 11.08 -13.42
N PRO A 195 -10.53 12.19 -14.11
CA PRO A 195 -10.13 13.43 -13.46
C PRO A 195 -11.33 14.08 -12.76
N ILE A 196 -11.05 14.82 -11.69
CA ILE A 196 -12.01 15.73 -11.05
C ILE A 196 -11.46 17.15 -11.19
N ALA A 197 -12.30 18.08 -11.64
CA ALA A 197 -11.92 19.48 -11.75
C ALA A 197 -12.83 20.39 -10.92
N TYR A 198 -12.29 21.51 -10.43
CA TYR A 198 -13.04 22.50 -9.66
C TYR A 198 -12.40 23.89 -9.66
N GLN A 199 -13.19 24.89 -9.29
CA GLN A 199 -12.79 26.30 -9.11
C GLN A 199 -13.31 26.84 -7.78
N PHE A 200 -12.70 27.90 -7.26
CA PHE A 200 -13.15 28.60 -6.05
C PHE A 200 -13.86 29.93 -6.37
N ILE A 201 -15.10 29.87 -6.84
CA ILE A 201 -15.87 31.06 -7.18
C ILE A 201 -16.41 31.72 -5.91
N ARG A 202 -15.93 32.94 -5.61
CA ARG A 202 -16.31 33.70 -4.40
C ARG A 202 -16.09 32.89 -3.11
N GLY A 203 -15.00 32.12 -3.06
CA GLY A 203 -14.62 31.29 -1.90
C GLY A 203 -15.44 30.01 -1.73
N ARG A 204 -16.25 29.61 -2.73
CA ARG A 204 -16.96 28.33 -2.73
C ARG A 204 -16.42 27.42 -3.83
N ARG A 205 -16.17 26.16 -3.48
CA ARG A 205 -15.78 25.13 -4.46
C ARG A 205 -16.96 24.85 -5.40
N VAL A 206 -16.72 25.02 -6.70
CA VAL A 206 -17.65 24.70 -7.78
C VAL A 206 -16.99 23.64 -8.64
N ASN A 207 -17.67 22.51 -8.85
CA ASN A 207 -17.15 21.43 -9.69
C ASN A 207 -17.23 21.84 -11.16
N VAL A 208 -16.20 21.48 -11.93
CA VAL A 208 -16.12 21.63 -13.37
C VAL A 208 -16.16 20.25 -13.99
N ASN A 209 -17.06 20.05 -14.97
CA ASN A 209 -17.14 18.78 -15.68
C ASN A 209 -15.89 18.61 -16.55
N VAL A 210 -15.17 17.52 -16.33
CA VAL A 210 -13.90 17.22 -17.00
C VAL A 210 -13.84 15.74 -17.36
N GLY A 211 -13.15 15.43 -18.45
CA GLY A 211 -12.79 14.07 -18.82
C GLY A 211 -11.40 14.03 -19.42
N PHE A 212 -10.81 12.84 -19.47
CA PHE A 212 -9.66 12.62 -20.33
C PHE A 212 -10.10 12.60 -21.80
N TYR A 213 -9.20 13.08 -22.64
CA TYR A 213 -9.26 12.97 -24.09
C TYR A 213 -8.00 12.23 -24.55
N GLN A 214 -8.16 11.34 -25.52
CA GLN A 214 -7.05 10.64 -26.17
C GLN A 214 -7.09 10.91 -27.68
N TRP A 215 -5.94 11.26 -28.26
CA TRP A 215 -5.74 11.36 -29.70
C TRP A 215 -4.39 10.78 -30.08
N ASP A 216 -4.44 9.76 -30.94
CA ASP A 216 -3.27 8.94 -31.25
C ASP A 216 -2.68 8.34 -29.95
N HIS A 217 -1.46 8.73 -29.59
CA HIS A 217 -0.78 8.30 -28.37
C HIS A 217 -0.74 9.38 -27.27
N GLN A 218 -1.41 10.52 -27.48
CA GLN A 218 -1.43 11.64 -26.54
C GLN A 218 -2.71 11.67 -25.72
N PHE A 219 -2.57 12.15 -24.48
CA PHE A 219 -3.63 12.38 -23.52
C PHE A 219 -3.72 13.87 -23.20
N GLY A 220 -4.91 14.31 -22.83
CA GLY A 220 -5.18 15.67 -22.36
C GLY A 220 -6.55 15.75 -21.69
N PHE A 221 -7.03 16.96 -21.43
CA PHE A 221 -8.33 17.19 -20.80
C PHE A 221 -9.36 17.76 -21.77
N VAL A 222 -10.62 17.41 -21.54
CA VAL A 222 -11.78 18.04 -22.18
C VAL A 222 -12.72 18.58 -21.11
N PHE A 223 -13.30 19.76 -21.35
CA PHE A 223 -14.23 20.44 -20.46
C PHE A 223 -15.56 20.69 -21.20
N PRO A 224 -16.47 19.70 -21.27
CA PRO A 224 -17.66 19.77 -22.13
C PRO A 224 -18.57 20.98 -21.84
N ASP A 225 -18.66 21.37 -20.57
CA ASP A 225 -19.51 22.46 -20.10
C ASP A 225 -18.74 23.80 -19.97
N GLY A 226 -17.45 23.80 -20.31
CA GLY A 226 -16.55 24.93 -20.07
C GLY A 226 -16.23 25.17 -18.59
N TYR A 227 -15.52 26.26 -18.33
CA TYR A 227 -15.13 26.74 -17.00
C TYR A 227 -14.94 28.27 -17.03
N ASP A 228 -14.80 28.91 -15.86
CA ASP A 228 -14.55 30.36 -15.78
C ASP A 228 -13.05 30.65 -15.94
N SER A 229 -12.62 31.24 -17.07
CA SER A 229 -11.20 31.51 -17.32
C SER A 229 -10.58 32.60 -16.44
N CYS A 230 -11.40 33.32 -15.67
CA CYS A 230 -10.94 34.34 -14.73
C CYS A 230 -10.66 33.77 -13.32
N GLU A 231 -10.93 32.49 -13.09
CA GLU A 231 -10.72 31.81 -11.82
C GLU A 231 -9.74 30.64 -12.01
N GLU A 232 -8.92 30.36 -11.01
CA GLU A 232 -8.00 29.21 -11.06
C GLU A 232 -8.79 27.91 -11.23
N LEU A 233 -8.37 27.09 -12.19
CA LEU A 233 -8.91 25.76 -12.44
C LEU A 233 -7.93 24.71 -11.91
N ILE A 234 -8.39 23.91 -10.96
CA ILE A 234 -7.64 22.75 -10.47
C ILE A 234 -8.20 21.49 -11.13
N VAL A 235 -7.32 20.66 -11.71
CA VAL A 235 -7.65 19.35 -12.28
C VAL A 235 -6.81 18.29 -11.59
N ASP A 236 -7.47 17.35 -10.91
CA ASP A 236 -6.87 16.33 -10.05
C ASP A 236 -7.25 14.93 -10.58
N PRO A 237 -6.32 14.27 -11.31
CA PRO A 237 -6.38 12.84 -11.57
C PRO A 237 -5.69 12.03 -10.44
N MET A 238 -6.41 11.03 -9.91
CA MET A 238 -5.86 10.12 -8.91
C MET A 238 -5.06 8.99 -9.58
N LEU A 239 -3.78 8.80 -9.21
CA LEU A 239 -2.94 7.73 -9.77
C LEU A 239 -2.88 6.52 -8.84
N ILE A 240 -3.37 5.37 -9.31
CA ILE A 240 -3.36 4.10 -8.59
C ILE A 240 -2.36 3.14 -9.25
N PHE A 241 -1.43 2.64 -8.45
CA PHE A 241 -0.54 1.55 -8.88
C PHE A 241 -1.17 0.19 -8.53
N SER A 242 -1.76 -0.49 -9.51
CA SER A 242 -2.25 -1.86 -9.33
C SER A 242 -1.19 -2.89 -9.75
N ALA A 243 -0.15 -3.03 -8.93
CA ALA A 243 0.78 -4.14 -9.01
C ALA A 243 1.23 -4.55 -7.59
N TYR A 244 0.47 -5.48 -7.00
CA TYR A 244 0.73 -6.16 -5.72
C TYR A 244 0.59 -5.29 -4.45
N SER A 245 0.32 -5.96 -3.33
CA SER A 245 -0.18 -5.43 -2.04
C SER A 245 0.75 -4.48 -1.27
N GLY A 246 1.78 -3.91 -1.90
CA GLY A 246 2.80 -3.10 -1.22
C GLY A 246 3.70 -3.86 -0.24
N SER A 247 3.57 -5.19 -0.14
CA SER A 247 4.44 -6.04 0.69
C SER A 247 5.81 -6.18 0.03
N THR A 248 6.89 -5.93 0.78
CA THR A 248 8.28 -6.17 0.34
C THR A 248 8.72 -7.63 0.52
N PHE A 249 7.86 -8.47 1.09
CA PHE A 249 8.04 -9.92 1.29
C PHE A 249 7.00 -10.73 0.55
N ASP A 250 7.31 -12.02 0.35
CA ASP A 250 6.37 -13.02 -0.13
C ASP A 250 5.19 -13.07 0.85
N ASN A 251 4.01 -12.66 0.39
CA ASN A 251 2.77 -12.90 1.12
C ASN A 251 1.99 -13.99 0.38
N TRP A 252 1.88 -15.15 0.99
CA TRP A 252 0.88 -16.11 0.54
C TRP A 252 -0.48 -15.61 1.05
N GLY A 253 -1.17 -14.85 0.19
CA GLY A 253 -2.56 -14.47 0.41
C GLY A 253 -3.41 -15.73 0.42
N ASN A 254 -3.91 -16.11 1.60
CA ASN A 254 -4.71 -17.34 1.73
C ASN A 254 -6.21 -17.05 1.74
N SER A 255 -6.63 -15.84 2.16
CA SER A 255 -8.05 -15.48 2.12
C SER A 255 -8.28 -13.96 2.20
N ALA A 256 -9.34 -13.49 1.54
CA ALA A 256 -9.81 -12.11 1.58
C ALA A 256 -11.35 -12.08 1.64
N THR A 257 -11.91 -11.03 2.24
CA THR A 257 -13.37 -10.84 2.34
C THR A 257 -13.69 -9.35 2.43
N TYR A 258 -14.97 -8.98 2.47
CA TYR A 258 -15.41 -7.59 2.63
C TYR A 258 -16.52 -7.46 3.69
N ASP A 259 -16.65 -6.29 4.31
CA ASP A 259 -17.77 -5.98 5.20
C ASP A 259 -18.94 -5.29 4.47
N ASN A 260 -20.06 -5.11 5.16
CA ASN A 260 -21.26 -4.45 4.62
C ASN A 260 -21.06 -2.96 4.25
N ARG A 261 -19.89 -2.38 4.54
CA ARG A 261 -19.51 -1.02 4.12
C ARG A 261 -18.53 -1.04 2.94
N GLY A 262 -18.21 -2.21 2.41
CA GLY A 262 -17.28 -2.39 1.30
C GLY A 262 -15.81 -2.42 1.74
N ASN A 263 -15.50 -2.32 3.03
CA ASN A 263 -14.11 -2.38 3.50
C ASN A 263 -13.54 -3.78 3.25
N THR A 264 -12.32 -3.85 2.74
CA THR A 264 -11.69 -5.12 2.34
C THR A 264 -10.80 -5.64 3.47
N TYR A 265 -10.91 -6.93 3.76
CA TYR A 265 -10.04 -7.65 4.67
C TYR A 265 -9.17 -8.61 3.90
N SER A 266 -7.90 -8.71 4.29
CA SER A 266 -6.95 -9.69 3.78
C SER A 266 -6.23 -10.36 4.93
N ALA A 267 -5.98 -11.66 4.80
CA ALA A 267 -5.12 -12.40 5.72
C ALA A 267 -4.14 -13.31 4.98
N GLY A 268 -2.95 -13.41 5.54
CA GLY A 268 -1.88 -14.30 5.07
C GLY A 268 -0.99 -14.70 6.24
N ILE A 269 0.06 -15.45 5.92
CA ILE A 269 1.12 -15.77 6.87
C ILE A 269 2.20 -14.67 6.84
N THR A 270 2.85 -14.43 7.96
CA THR A 270 3.92 -13.43 8.13
C THR A 270 5.08 -13.99 8.94
N THR A 271 6.26 -13.40 8.80
CA THR A 271 7.48 -13.74 9.57
C THR A 271 7.68 -12.79 10.76
N PRO A 272 8.60 -13.10 11.70
CA PRO A 272 9.07 -12.14 12.69
C PRO A 272 9.77 -10.93 12.03
N ASP A 273 9.92 -9.85 12.80
CA ASP A 273 10.74 -8.68 12.41
C ASP A 273 12.21 -9.08 12.29
N LEU A 274 12.79 -8.88 11.09
CA LEU A 274 14.18 -9.18 10.78
C LEU A 274 15.00 -7.90 10.54
N GLY A 275 14.96 -6.97 11.49
CA GLY A 275 15.94 -5.88 11.59
C GLY A 275 15.81 -4.84 10.48
N GLY A 276 14.58 -4.42 10.19
CA GLY A 276 14.27 -3.37 9.20
C GLY A 276 13.10 -3.67 8.28
N PHE A 277 12.50 -4.85 8.42
CA PHE A 277 11.33 -5.29 7.67
C PHE A 277 10.31 -5.87 8.63
N SER A 278 9.18 -5.18 8.80
CA SER A 278 8.13 -5.60 9.72
C SER A 278 6.76 -5.56 9.03
N TYR A 279 5.89 -6.47 9.46
CA TYR A 279 4.48 -6.41 9.10
C TYR A 279 3.88 -5.13 9.71
N PRO A 280 3.09 -4.35 8.97
CA PRO A 280 2.47 -3.16 9.52
C PRO A 280 1.48 -3.58 10.62
N VAL A 281 1.58 -2.97 11.79
CA VAL A 281 0.64 -3.19 12.90
C VAL A 281 0.08 -1.86 13.39
N THR A 282 -1.22 -1.86 13.68
CA THR A 282 -1.90 -0.70 14.26
C THR A 282 -1.82 -0.77 15.78
N ASN A 283 -1.37 0.31 16.42
CA ASN A 283 -1.36 0.39 17.88
C ASN A 283 -2.76 0.17 18.47
N GLY A 284 -2.87 -0.71 19.45
CA GLY A 284 -4.14 -1.07 20.08
C GLY A 284 -4.94 -2.16 19.34
N SER A 285 -4.38 -2.76 18.30
CA SER A 285 -4.92 -3.97 17.68
C SER A 285 -4.79 -5.20 18.58
N VAL A 286 -5.51 -6.28 18.24
CA VAL A 286 -5.58 -7.55 18.99
C VAL A 286 -4.18 -8.07 19.36
N GLN A 287 -3.23 -7.99 18.43
CA GLN A 287 -1.86 -8.45 18.66
C GLN A 287 -0.90 -7.61 17.82
N THR A 288 0.01 -6.91 18.49
CA THR A 288 0.97 -6.00 17.86
C THR A 288 2.36 -6.61 17.65
N LEU A 289 2.58 -7.83 18.13
CA LEU A 289 3.86 -8.53 18.05
C LEU A 289 3.66 -9.95 17.52
N TYR A 290 4.58 -10.37 16.67
CA TYR A 290 4.76 -11.76 16.28
C TYR A 290 5.03 -12.63 17.53
N GLN A 291 4.36 -13.78 17.66
CA GLN A 291 4.40 -14.59 18.89
C GLN A 291 5.34 -15.79 18.81
N GLY A 292 5.60 -16.37 17.63
CA GLY A 292 6.50 -17.51 17.53
C GLY A 292 6.32 -18.38 16.29
N GLY A 293 6.93 -19.56 16.31
CA GLY A 293 6.91 -20.49 15.20
C GLY A 293 7.54 -19.97 13.92
N ASP A 294 7.32 -20.71 12.83
CA ASP A 294 7.78 -20.29 11.50
C ASP A 294 6.87 -19.18 10.91
N TRP A 295 5.59 -19.14 11.30
CA TRP A 295 4.59 -18.20 10.75
C TRP A 295 3.48 -17.84 11.72
N ASP A 296 3.16 -16.55 11.84
CA ASP A 296 1.92 -16.03 12.44
C ASP A 296 0.95 -15.60 11.34
N ILE A 297 -0.33 -15.37 11.66
CA ILE A 297 -1.28 -14.74 10.74
C ILE A 297 -1.11 -13.23 10.78
N GLY A 298 -0.99 -12.61 9.62
CA GLY A 298 -1.16 -11.17 9.43
C GLY A 298 -2.53 -10.87 8.87
N ILE A 299 -3.29 -9.98 9.52
CA ILE A 299 -4.59 -9.48 9.03
C ILE A 299 -4.49 -7.98 8.74
N MET A 300 -5.04 -7.54 7.60
CA MET A 300 -5.20 -6.13 7.24
C MET A 300 -6.67 -5.85 6.91
N LYS A 301 -7.14 -4.66 7.29
CA LYS A 301 -8.41 -4.10 6.85
C LYS A 301 -8.15 -2.79 6.13
N PHE A 302 -8.63 -2.66 4.91
CA PHE A 302 -8.63 -1.44 4.12
C PHE A 302 -10.03 -0.85 4.03
N ASP A 303 -10.13 0.46 3.82
CA ASP A 303 -11.40 1.12 3.51
C ASP A 303 -12.00 0.61 2.20
N SER A 304 -13.24 1.02 1.89
CA SER A 304 -13.96 0.55 0.71
C SER A 304 -13.35 0.98 -0.62
N ALA A 305 -12.50 2.00 -0.60
CA ALA A 305 -11.76 2.46 -1.77
C ALA A 305 -10.40 1.76 -1.91
N GLY A 306 -9.95 1.01 -0.90
CA GLY A 306 -8.60 0.43 -0.84
C GLY A 306 -7.50 1.46 -0.63
N SER A 307 -7.85 2.72 -0.34
CA SER A 307 -6.94 3.85 -0.19
C SER A 307 -6.35 4.00 1.21
N GLN A 308 -7.04 3.48 2.23
CA GLN A 308 -6.62 3.62 3.63
C GLN A 308 -6.57 2.27 4.33
N LEU A 309 -5.43 1.95 4.95
CA LEU A 309 -5.34 0.88 5.94
C LEU A 309 -6.06 1.31 7.22
N LEU A 310 -7.21 0.71 7.50
CA LEU A 310 -8.01 0.95 8.69
C LEU A 310 -7.40 0.31 9.93
N TYR A 311 -6.94 -0.93 9.81
CA TYR A 311 -6.08 -1.55 10.82
C TYR A 311 -5.26 -2.70 10.25
N ALA A 312 -4.17 -3.05 10.93
CA ALA A 312 -3.47 -4.31 10.75
C ALA A 312 -3.06 -4.91 12.10
N THR A 313 -3.08 -6.24 12.18
CA THR A 313 -2.80 -7.00 13.42
C THR A 313 -2.15 -8.33 13.08
N TYR A 314 -1.39 -8.86 14.02
CA TYR A 314 -1.07 -10.28 14.05
C TYR A 314 -2.24 -11.09 14.65
N LEU A 315 -2.19 -12.40 14.47
CA LEU A 315 -2.98 -13.39 15.19
C LEU A 315 -2.19 -14.71 15.18
N GLY A 316 -1.59 -15.08 16.30
CA GLY A 316 -0.72 -16.26 16.37
C GLY A 316 -0.26 -16.64 17.77
N GLY A 317 0.46 -17.75 17.85
CA GLY A 317 0.98 -18.33 19.09
C GLY A 317 2.47 -18.68 18.98
N ASN A 318 2.91 -19.72 19.69
CA ASN A 318 4.30 -20.16 19.73
C ASN A 318 4.72 -21.09 18.57
N GLY A 319 3.74 -21.65 17.86
CA GLY A 319 3.86 -22.54 16.71
C GLY A 319 3.44 -21.83 15.42
N THR A 320 3.16 -22.60 14.38
CA THR A 320 2.81 -22.07 13.06
C THR A 320 1.31 -21.88 12.92
N GLU A 321 0.88 -20.75 12.37
CA GLU A 321 -0.51 -20.47 12.01
C GLU A 321 -0.69 -20.19 10.52
N VAL A 322 -1.82 -20.67 9.98
CA VAL A 322 -2.21 -20.43 8.59
C VAL A 322 -3.69 -20.04 8.55
N PRO A 323 -4.06 -18.86 8.03
CA PRO A 323 -5.45 -18.52 7.80
C PRO A 323 -5.99 -19.30 6.59
N GLN A 324 -7.19 -19.86 6.69
CA GLN A 324 -7.83 -20.60 5.59
C GLN A 324 -9.06 -19.87 5.04
N SER A 325 -9.84 -19.23 5.90
CA SER A 325 -11.06 -18.54 5.48
C SER A 325 -11.35 -17.33 6.34
N LEU A 326 -11.89 -16.29 5.71
CA LEU A 326 -12.38 -15.08 6.34
C LEU A 326 -13.85 -14.85 5.97
N VAL A 327 -14.67 -14.50 6.96
CA VAL A 327 -16.03 -14.01 6.74
C VAL A 327 -16.35 -12.89 7.71
N VAL A 328 -16.99 -11.83 7.22
CA VAL A 328 -17.52 -10.77 8.10
C VAL A 328 -18.97 -11.08 8.44
N ASN A 329 -19.32 -11.04 9.72
CA ASN A 329 -20.68 -11.26 10.15
C ASN A 329 -21.55 -9.98 10.02
N THR A 330 -22.83 -10.07 10.36
CA THR A 330 -23.77 -8.94 10.26
C THR A 330 -23.47 -7.79 11.23
N THR A 331 -22.67 -8.02 12.28
CA THR A 331 -22.22 -6.98 13.22
C THR A 331 -20.94 -6.28 12.77
N GLY A 332 -20.32 -6.73 11.68
CA GLY A 332 -19.06 -6.20 11.14
C GLY A 332 -17.81 -6.86 11.73
N ASP A 333 -17.96 -7.86 12.58
CA ASP A 333 -16.82 -8.59 13.16
C ASP A 333 -16.24 -9.57 12.13
N LEU A 334 -14.91 -9.63 12.08
CA LEU A 334 -14.19 -10.56 11.22
C LEU A 334 -14.13 -11.93 11.91
N VAL A 335 -14.59 -12.98 11.25
CA VAL A 335 -14.40 -14.37 11.66
C VAL A 335 -13.30 -14.98 10.79
N VAL A 336 -12.30 -15.54 11.46
CA VAL A 336 -11.13 -16.20 10.87
C VAL A 336 -11.21 -17.68 11.21
N LEU A 337 -11.15 -18.52 10.19
CA LEU A 337 -10.93 -19.96 10.30
C LEU A 337 -9.53 -20.24 9.77
N GLY A 338 -8.79 -21.10 10.45
CA GLY A 338 -7.48 -21.54 9.99
C GLY A 338 -6.96 -22.71 10.79
N THR A 339 -5.67 -22.99 10.60
CA THR A 339 -4.94 -24.05 11.28
C THR A 339 -3.87 -23.44 12.16
N THR A 340 -3.71 -23.96 13.37
CA THR A 340 -2.67 -23.56 14.32
C THR A 340 -1.93 -24.79 14.81
N GLY A 341 -0.61 -24.66 14.98
CA GLY A 341 0.23 -25.60 15.72
C GLY A 341 0.57 -25.09 17.13
N SER A 342 -0.13 -24.06 17.60
CA SER A 342 0.15 -23.42 18.88
C SER A 342 -0.80 -23.91 19.97
N ASP A 343 -0.23 -24.34 21.09
CA ASP A 343 -1.00 -24.64 22.31
C ASP A 343 -1.46 -23.38 23.05
N ASN A 344 -0.86 -22.23 22.72
CA ASN A 344 -1.14 -20.92 23.28
C ASN A 344 -1.78 -19.95 22.27
N PHE A 345 -2.38 -20.45 21.18
CA PHE A 345 -3.12 -19.63 20.23
C PHE A 345 -4.20 -18.79 20.95
N PRO A 346 -4.41 -17.51 20.58
CA PRO A 346 -5.39 -16.65 21.23
C PRO A 346 -6.83 -17.19 21.12
N VAL A 347 -7.35 -17.71 22.23
CA VAL A 347 -8.73 -18.21 22.34
C VAL A 347 -9.44 -17.64 23.58
N THR A 348 -10.77 -17.68 23.58
CA THR A 348 -11.61 -17.17 24.69
C THR A 348 -12.50 -18.25 25.32
N SER A 349 -12.43 -19.50 24.82
CA SER A 349 -13.27 -20.62 25.27
C SER A 349 -12.42 -21.87 25.55
N GLY A 350 -12.95 -22.78 26.38
CA GLY A 350 -12.19 -23.79 27.12
C GLY A 350 -11.82 -25.09 26.39
N ARG A 351 -11.87 -25.15 25.06
CA ARG A 351 -11.20 -26.25 24.34
C ARG A 351 -9.70 -25.98 24.31
N LYS A 352 -8.91 -27.05 24.30
CA LYS A 352 -7.45 -27.00 24.26
C LYS A 352 -6.97 -27.51 22.91
N PHE A 353 -5.76 -27.12 22.58
CA PHE A 353 -4.99 -27.75 21.52
C PHE A 353 -4.71 -29.20 21.90
N GLU A 354 -5.12 -30.13 21.05
CA GLU A 354 -4.91 -31.58 21.17
C GLU A 354 -3.80 -32.06 20.20
N GLY A 355 -3.57 -31.30 19.12
CA GLY A 355 -2.40 -31.45 18.24
C GLY A 355 -2.30 -32.80 17.54
N GLY A 356 -1.07 -33.29 17.34
CA GLY A 356 -0.84 -34.52 16.60
C GLY A 356 0.64 -34.84 16.39
N GLU A 357 0.94 -35.58 15.32
CA GLU A 357 2.33 -35.87 14.93
C GLU A 357 2.93 -34.72 14.13
N ASP A 358 4.26 -34.55 14.20
CA ASP A 358 4.97 -33.56 13.41
C ASP A 358 4.63 -33.69 11.92
N VAL A 359 4.30 -32.57 11.28
CA VAL A 359 3.83 -32.60 9.89
C VAL A 359 4.24 -31.35 9.11
N GLU A 360 4.59 -31.57 7.85
CA GLU A 360 4.88 -30.53 6.86
C GLU A 360 3.99 -30.77 5.63
N PRO A 361 2.71 -30.35 5.66
CA PRO A 361 1.77 -30.67 4.58
C PRO A 361 2.17 -30.03 3.24
N ILE A 362 2.84 -28.87 3.31
CA ILE A 362 3.46 -28.19 2.18
C ILE A 362 4.83 -27.66 2.59
N GLN A 363 5.79 -27.69 1.66
CA GLN A 363 7.16 -27.29 1.93
C GLN A 363 7.22 -25.88 2.52
N GLY A 364 7.79 -25.75 3.72
CA GLY A 364 7.93 -24.50 4.45
C GLY A 364 6.84 -24.21 5.49
N ILE A 365 5.74 -24.95 5.54
CA ILE A 365 4.75 -24.86 6.63
C ILE A 365 4.91 -26.10 7.49
N ARG A 366 5.55 -25.94 8.64
CA ARG A 366 5.86 -27.03 9.57
C ARG A 366 5.09 -26.87 10.85
N TYR A 367 4.51 -27.96 11.31
CA TYR A 367 3.81 -28.02 12.57
C TYR A 367 4.49 -29.05 13.47
N LEU A 368 5.23 -28.55 14.45
CA LEU A 368 5.91 -29.35 15.46
C LEU A 368 4.93 -29.60 16.62
N GLY A 369 4.60 -30.85 16.90
CA GLY A 369 3.51 -31.23 17.82
C GLY A 369 2.12 -31.28 17.16
N GLY A 370 2.07 -31.24 15.83
CA GLY A 370 0.84 -31.39 15.05
C GLY A 370 -0.04 -30.15 14.94
N THR A 371 -1.31 -30.34 14.56
CA THR A 371 -2.22 -29.25 14.16
C THR A 371 -3.63 -29.43 14.64
N ASP A 372 -4.28 -28.31 14.96
CA ASP A 372 -5.73 -28.19 15.11
C ASP A 372 -6.27 -27.05 14.25
N LEU A 373 -7.56 -27.10 13.94
CA LEU A 373 -8.27 -25.94 13.42
C LEU A 373 -8.51 -24.93 14.56
N PHE A 374 -8.59 -23.65 14.22
CA PHE A 374 -9.10 -22.62 15.12
C PHE A 374 -10.21 -21.82 14.44
N VAL A 375 -11.13 -21.29 15.25
CA VAL A 375 -12.05 -20.23 14.82
C VAL A 375 -11.87 -19.05 15.77
N ALA A 376 -11.54 -17.88 15.22
CA ALA A 376 -11.38 -16.63 15.95
C ALA A 376 -12.33 -15.56 15.40
N ARG A 377 -12.89 -14.73 16.27
CA ARG A 377 -13.73 -13.59 15.90
C ARG A 377 -13.12 -12.31 16.44
N LEU A 378 -12.70 -11.41 15.57
CA LEU A 378 -12.13 -10.11 15.90
C LEU A 378 -13.20 -9.04 15.73
N SER A 379 -13.18 -8.01 16.59
CA SER A 379 -14.07 -6.87 16.46
C SER A 379 -13.83 -6.12 15.16
N ALA A 380 -14.86 -5.43 14.65
CA ALA A 380 -14.81 -4.70 13.38
C ALA A 380 -13.65 -3.68 13.25
N ASP A 381 -13.19 -3.15 14.39
CA ASP A 381 -12.09 -2.19 14.52
C ASP A 381 -10.72 -2.86 14.80
N GLY A 382 -10.67 -4.19 14.89
CA GLY A 382 -9.46 -4.96 15.11
C GLY A 382 -8.87 -4.85 16.52
N THR A 383 -9.57 -4.25 17.50
CA THR A 383 -9.03 -3.99 18.85
C THR A 383 -9.25 -5.12 19.84
N ARG A 384 -10.15 -6.08 19.55
CA ARG A 384 -10.51 -7.13 20.50
C ARG A 384 -10.74 -8.48 19.83
N LEU A 385 -10.18 -9.54 20.42
CA LEU A 385 -10.63 -10.92 20.19
C LEU A 385 -11.96 -11.13 20.92
N VAL A 386 -13.06 -11.10 20.17
CA VAL A 386 -14.44 -11.22 20.66
C VAL A 386 -14.78 -12.66 21.05
N ALA A 387 -14.33 -13.63 20.26
CA ALA A 387 -14.48 -15.05 20.54
C ALA A 387 -13.32 -15.85 19.90
N GLY A 388 -13.04 -17.05 20.39
CA GLY A 388 -11.94 -17.89 19.90
C GLY A 388 -12.01 -19.30 20.49
N THR A 389 -11.77 -20.33 19.68
CA THR A 389 -11.71 -21.73 20.13
C THR A 389 -10.87 -22.60 19.19
N TYR A 390 -10.39 -23.73 19.72
CA TYR A 390 -9.81 -24.83 18.94
C TYR A 390 -10.89 -25.82 18.50
N LEU A 391 -10.68 -26.42 17.34
CA LEU A 391 -11.50 -27.48 16.75
C LEU A 391 -10.57 -28.60 16.26
N GLY A 392 -10.74 -29.80 16.79
CA GLY A 392 -9.90 -30.94 16.45
C GLY A 392 -9.82 -31.95 17.58
N GLY A 393 -9.09 -33.04 17.33
CA GLY A 393 -8.78 -34.12 18.25
C GLY A 393 -7.27 -34.37 18.32
N SER A 394 -6.85 -35.53 18.80
CA SER A 394 -5.42 -35.83 19.03
C SER A 394 -4.64 -36.19 17.76
N ARG A 395 -5.13 -35.80 16.59
CA ARG A 395 -4.51 -36.05 15.27
C ARG A 395 -4.47 -34.73 14.52
N ASN A 396 -3.63 -34.67 13.49
CA ASN A 396 -3.52 -33.46 12.67
C ASN A 396 -4.83 -33.12 11.96
N ASP A 397 -5.42 -32.00 12.36
CA ASP A 397 -6.66 -31.47 11.82
C ASP A 397 -6.43 -30.22 10.96
N GLY A 398 -7.26 -30.04 9.93
CA GLY A 398 -7.25 -28.82 9.13
C GLY A 398 -6.13 -28.72 8.10
N ILE A 399 -5.46 -29.83 7.74
CA ILE A 399 -4.41 -29.85 6.71
C ILE A 399 -4.78 -30.77 5.54
N ASN A 400 -4.33 -30.42 4.32
CA ASN A 400 -4.46 -31.26 3.13
C ASN A 400 -3.06 -31.69 2.67
N PHE A 401 -2.87 -32.98 2.42
CA PHE A 401 -1.63 -33.51 1.87
C PHE A 401 -1.65 -33.48 0.34
N ILE A 402 -0.51 -33.17 -0.29
CA ILE A 402 -0.39 -33.12 -1.76
C ILE A 402 -0.15 -34.53 -2.37
N GLU A 403 -0.29 -35.62 -1.61
CA GLU A 403 -0.14 -36.97 -2.15
C GLU A 403 -1.45 -37.51 -2.72
N GLY A 404 -1.63 -37.34 -4.04
CA GLY A 404 -2.44 -38.23 -4.88
C GLY A 404 -3.93 -37.90 -5.03
N SER A 405 -4.28 -37.36 -6.20
CA SER A 405 -5.64 -37.06 -6.69
C SER A 405 -6.48 -36.10 -5.85
N MET A 406 -6.85 -34.97 -6.49
CA MET A 406 -7.85 -34.03 -6.00
C MET A 406 -9.10 -34.74 -5.45
N PHE A 407 -9.66 -34.14 -4.39
CA PHE A 407 -10.94 -34.44 -3.72
C PHE A 407 -10.93 -35.44 -2.56
N THR A 408 -10.39 -35.05 -1.40
CA THR A 408 -10.97 -35.45 -0.11
C THR A 408 -11.15 -34.23 0.78
N SER A 409 -12.40 -33.79 0.87
CA SER A 409 -12.92 -32.75 1.76
C SER A 409 -12.97 -33.24 3.22
N PHE A 410 -12.67 -32.32 4.16
CA PHE A 410 -12.98 -32.34 5.60
C PHE A 410 -13.29 -33.71 6.22
N HIS A 411 -12.29 -34.36 6.82
CA HIS A 411 -12.56 -35.36 7.87
C HIS A 411 -12.55 -34.64 9.21
N THR A 412 -13.73 -34.51 9.82
CA THR A 412 -13.85 -34.41 11.28
C THR A 412 -14.26 -35.81 11.73
N GLU A 413 -13.38 -36.54 12.42
CA GLU A 413 -13.79 -37.74 13.14
C GLU A 413 -14.13 -37.35 14.58
N SER A 414 -15.32 -37.77 15.01
CA SER A 414 -15.95 -37.52 16.30
C SER A 414 -15.31 -38.27 17.46
#